data_AF-A0A6I5CAJ7-F1
#
_entry.id   AF-A0A6I5CAJ7-F1
#
_cell.length_a   1.000
_cell.length_b   1.000
_cell.length_c   1.000
_cell.angle_alpha   90.00
_cell.angle_beta   90.00
_cell.angle_gamma   90.00
#
_symmetry.space_group_name_H-M   'P 1'
#
loop_
_entity.id
_entity.type
_entity.pdbx_description
1 polymer ?
#
loop_
_entity_poly.entity_id
_entity_poly.type
_entity_poly.pdbx_seq_one_letter_code
_entity_poly.pdbx_strand_id
1 'polypeptide(L)'
;ETGSPRRAGVSSFGISGTNAHVIIEQAPAVAAVPAPDRTGAPDVPASDTAAAATAATPALTPTARRTGPPVPLLLSARTPEALRAQAGRLVSRLDADPDLELPDVAYSLATGRAPLEHRAVVLGRGRAAVRRSLTALAHGRSAGRLLTGGPVRPGRTAFLFPGQGSQRAGAGAELYRDDPVFADALDEVLTGLDPHLDLPLRDILFAGPGTPRADLLDRTRYTQPALFALETALFRLVRHWGVRPDLLMGHSIGELAAAHAAGVLDLPDACALVAARGRLMDELPEGGAMVAVEATEEEVRQALLDDRAGHSVPEREAGREPGGEPGRDAVDIAAVNGPASVVLSGDADAVRRLAGAFRSRGRRTRRLKVSHAFHSARTDGMLDAFRDVAESLTYHAPGIEIVSNLTGRTATAAELRSPDHWVRHVRGTVRFLEGARRLRAEGATTYLEIGPGGVLSGMLHACLSDPGPTPAPAPGGAGTVPLLRDGRGEPEAVRTALASLHLRGVPVDW
;
A
#
# COMPACT_ATOMS: atom_id res chain seq x y z
N GLU A 1 6.89 -16.35 54.62
CA GLU A 1 5.63 -16.67 53.92
C GLU A 1 5.27 -18.13 54.20
N THR A 2 3.98 -18.46 54.34
CA THR A 2 3.49 -19.78 54.82
C THR A 2 3.31 -20.84 53.72
N GLY A 3 3.68 -20.53 52.47
CA GLY A 3 3.53 -21.44 51.33
C GLY A 3 2.07 -21.70 50.88
N SER A 4 1.08 -21.04 51.51
CA SER A 4 -0.34 -21.15 51.16
C SER A 4 -0.87 -19.82 50.59
N PRO A 5 -1.89 -19.85 49.72
CA PRO A 5 -2.47 -18.62 49.18
C PRO A 5 -3.09 -17.78 50.30
N ARG A 6 -2.88 -16.47 50.26
CA ARG A 6 -3.44 -15.53 51.24
C ARG A 6 -4.96 -15.53 51.12
N ARG A 7 -5.67 -15.62 52.25
CA ARG A 7 -7.15 -15.59 52.33
C ARG A 7 -7.62 -14.49 53.27
N ALA A 8 -8.76 -13.89 52.95
CA ALA A 8 -9.41 -12.85 53.76
C ALA A 8 -10.92 -13.02 53.75
N GLY A 9 -11.59 -12.61 54.83
CA GLY A 9 -13.05 -12.57 54.91
C GLY A 9 -13.57 -11.13 54.84
N VAL A 10 -14.66 -10.89 54.12
CA VAL A 10 -15.37 -9.61 54.03
C VAL A 10 -16.81 -9.83 54.49
N SER A 11 -17.21 -9.17 55.57
CA SER A 11 -18.57 -9.20 56.10
C SER A 11 -19.30 -7.87 55.87
N SER A 12 -20.59 -7.93 55.54
CA SER A 12 -21.48 -6.77 55.46
C SER A 12 -22.80 -7.10 56.16
N PHE A 13 -23.23 -6.25 57.08
CA PHE A 13 -24.42 -6.44 57.91
C PHE A 13 -25.39 -5.28 57.68
N GLY A 14 -26.47 -5.55 56.95
CA GLY A 14 -27.49 -4.55 56.63
C GLY A 14 -28.41 -4.27 57.83
N ILE A 15 -28.83 -3.02 57.99
CA ILE A 15 -29.80 -2.62 59.03
C ILE A 15 -31.16 -3.33 58.92
N SER A 16 -31.50 -3.86 57.73
CA SER A 16 -32.68 -4.70 57.49
C SER A 16 -32.56 -6.13 58.05
N GLY A 17 -31.40 -6.52 58.56
CA GLY A 17 -31.09 -7.88 59.02
C GLY A 17 -30.50 -8.81 57.95
N THR A 18 -30.27 -8.32 56.73
CA THR A 18 -29.59 -9.10 55.68
C THR A 18 -28.08 -9.05 55.87
N ASN A 19 -27.47 -10.22 56.05
CA ASN A 19 -26.03 -10.38 56.28
C ASN A 19 -25.39 -11.08 55.09
N ALA A 20 -24.21 -10.61 54.67
CA ALA A 20 -23.38 -11.26 53.66
C ALA A 20 -21.96 -11.46 54.20
N HIS A 21 -21.37 -12.63 53.91
CA HIS A 21 -19.96 -12.92 54.18
C HIS A 21 -19.32 -13.55 52.95
N VAL A 22 -18.18 -13.03 52.53
CA VAL A 22 -17.42 -13.51 51.37
C VAL A 22 -16.00 -13.83 51.79
N ILE A 23 -15.50 -14.98 51.38
CA ILE A 23 -14.09 -15.35 51.52
C ILE A 23 -13.39 -15.09 50.18
N ILE A 24 -12.31 -14.33 50.22
CA ILE A 24 -11.49 -14.00 49.06
C ILE A 24 -10.13 -14.68 49.22
N GLU A 25 -9.64 -15.29 48.15
CA GLU A 25 -8.32 -15.92 48.07
C GLU A 25 -7.45 -15.17 47.05
N GLN A 26 -6.16 -15.05 47.33
CA GLN A 26 -5.16 -14.53 46.41
C GLN A 26 -5.20 -15.28 45.07
N ALA A 27 -5.15 -14.55 43.95
CA ALA A 27 -5.07 -15.14 42.63
C ALA A 27 -3.84 -16.07 42.52
N PRO A 28 -3.94 -17.22 41.82
CA PRO A 28 -2.81 -18.13 41.62
C PRO A 28 -1.58 -17.38 41.10
N ALA A 29 -0.40 -17.75 41.59
CA ALA A 29 0.85 -17.21 41.06
C ALA A 29 0.95 -17.60 39.58
N VAL A 30 0.89 -16.62 38.70
CA VAL A 30 1.19 -16.84 37.28
C VAL A 30 2.71 -16.98 37.19
N ALA A 31 3.19 -18.16 36.85
CA ALA A 31 4.62 -18.37 36.60
C ALA A 31 5.08 -17.38 35.53
N ALA A 32 6.13 -16.61 35.82
CA ALA A 32 6.73 -15.71 34.84
C ALA A 32 7.22 -16.58 33.67
N VAL A 33 6.64 -16.40 32.48
CA VAL A 33 7.16 -17.04 31.27
C VAL A 33 8.56 -16.47 31.03
N PRO A 34 9.63 -17.28 30.96
CA PRO A 34 10.95 -16.79 30.63
C PRO A 34 10.89 -16.08 29.27
N ALA A 35 11.48 -14.89 29.18
CA ALA A 35 11.61 -14.21 27.89
C ALA A 35 12.38 -15.13 26.91
N PRO A 36 11.92 -15.29 25.65
CA PRO A 36 12.61 -16.13 24.69
C PRO A 36 14.01 -15.59 24.44
N ASP A 37 15.01 -16.44 24.68
CA ASP A 37 16.41 -16.15 24.41
C ASP A 37 16.61 -16.08 22.89
N ARG A 38 17.01 -14.92 22.37
CA ARG A 38 17.22 -14.68 20.92
C ARG A 38 18.70 -14.51 20.58
N THR A 39 19.58 -15.21 21.28
CA THR A 39 20.94 -15.48 20.78
C THR A 39 20.93 -16.85 20.09
N GLY A 40 20.49 -16.89 18.83
CA GLY A 40 20.48 -18.12 18.04
C GLY A 40 21.88 -18.55 17.60
N ALA A 41 22.20 -19.81 17.83
CA ALA A 41 22.98 -20.67 16.93
C ALA A 41 22.26 -22.04 16.86
N PRO A 42 22.17 -22.69 15.69
CA PRO A 42 21.46 -23.97 15.57
C PRO A 42 22.31 -25.13 16.11
N ASP A 43 21.84 -25.78 17.18
CA ASP A 43 22.46 -27.01 17.69
C ASP A 43 22.03 -28.23 16.85
N VAL A 44 23.04 -28.88 16.25
CA VAL A 44 22.96 -30.23 15.69
C VAL A 44 22.97 -31.23 16.86
N PRO A 45 22.17 -32.30 16.85
CA PRO A 45 22.08 -33.19 18.02
C PRO A 45 23.27 -34.15 18.07
N ALA A 46 23.92 -34.24 19.23
CA ALA A 46 24.81 -35.35 19.55
C ALA A 46 24.59 -35.84 21.00
N SER A 47 24.02 -37.06 21.09
CA SER A 47 24.31 -38.17 22.01
C SER A 47 24.58 -37.93 23.51
N ASP A 48 23.69 -38.52 24.33
CA ASP A 48 23.85 -39.15 25.64
C ASP A 48 25.15 -38.96 26.44
N THR A 49 25.00 -38.45 27.68
CA THR A 49 25.43 -39.14 28.90
C THR A 49 24.87 -38.45 30.15
N ALA A 50 24.35 -39.27 31.08
CA ALA A 50 23.82 -38.84 32.37
C ALA A 50 24.94 -38.56 33.38
N ALA A 51 24.87 -37.43 34.07
CA ALA A 51 25.42 -37.26 35.41
C ALA A 51 24.74 -36.09 36.14
N ALA A 52 24.18 -36.39 37.31
CA ALA A 52 23.58 -35.44 38.22
C ALA A 52 24.65 -34.50 38.81
N ALA A 53 24.41 -33.20 38.72
CA ALA A 53 25.10 -32.20 39.54
C ALA A 53 24.15 -31.03 39.86
N THR A 54 23.97 -30.80 41.14
CA THR A 54 23.27 -29.68 41.77
C THR A 54 23.82 -28.33 41.28
N ALA A 55 22.99 -27.55 40.60
CA ALA A 55 23.32 -26.19 40.19
C ALA A 55 22.47 -25.18 40.97
N ALA A 56 23.15 -24.40 41.82
CA ALA A 56 22.62 -23.19 42.40
C ALA A 56 22.18 -22.23 41.27
N THR A 57 20.94 -21.75 41.37
CA THR A 57 20.36 -20.78 40.43
C THR A 57 21.14 -19.47 40.54
N PRO A 58 21.79 -18.97 39.48
CA PRO A 58 22.28 -17.61 39.49
C PRO A 58 21.06 -16.68 39.49
N ALA A 59 21.01 -15.76 40.44
CA ALA A 59 20.07 -14.64 40.39
C ALA A 59 20.39 -13.82 39.13
N LEU A 60 19.57 -13.96 38.10
CA LEU A 60 19.67 -13.18 36.87
C LEU A 60 19.17 -11.76 37.15
N THR A 61 20.11 -10.82 37.11
CA THR A 61 19.85 -9.38 37.13
C THR A 61 18.94 -9.03 35.94
N PRO A 62 17.77 -8.41 36.16
CA PRO A 62 16.98 -7.86 35.05
C PRO A 62 17.69 -6.61 34.56
N THR A 63 18.11 -6.56 33.29
CA THR A 63 18.11 -5.37 32.41
C THR A 63 19.05 -5.54 31.21
N ALA A 64 18.56 -6.21 30.17
CA ALA A 64 18.85 -5.76 28.81
C ALA A 64 17.58 -5.03 28.33
N ARG A 65 17.57 -3.69 28.42
CA ARG A 65 16.45 -2.88 27.92
C ARG A 65 16.24 -3.25 26.46
N ARG A 66 15.06 -3.77 26.12
CA ARG A 66 14.71 -4.16 24.75
C ARG A 66 14.74 -2.91 23.87
N THR A 67 15.86 -2.66 23.18
CA THR A 67 15.91 -1.70 22.07
C THR A 67 15.30 -2.35 20.83
N GLY A 68 14.07 -2.85 20.98
CA GLY A 68 13.26 -3.35 19.89
C GLY A 68 12.80 -2.21 18.97
N PRO A 69 12.24 -2.55 17.82
CA PRO A 69 11.75 -1.55 16.89
C PRO A 69 10.54 -0.80 17.51
N PRO A 70 10.24 0.45 17.10
CA PRO A 70 9.27 1.31 17.79
C PRO A 70 7.89 0.67 17.89
N VAL A 71 7.36 0.53 19.10
CA VAL A 71 6.01 0.02 19.36
C VAL A 71 4.98 1.16 19.32
N PRO A 72 3.81 0.97 18.71
CA PRO A 72 2.76 1.98 18.65
C PRO A 72 2.03 2.07 20.00
N LEU A 73 2.07 3.24 20.63
CA LEU A 73 1.21 3.51 21.79
C LEU A 73 -0.08 4.15 21.29
N LEU A 74 -1.18 3.41 21.43
CA LEU A 74 -2.50 3.81 20.97
C LEU A 74 -3.24 4.54 22.10
N LEU A 75 -3.70 5.76 21.85
CA LEU A 75 -4.52 6.52 22.76
C LEU A 75 -5.85 6.86 22.09
N SER A 76 -6.93 6.73 22.84
CA SER A 76 -8.24 7.18 22.38
C SER A 76 -9.07 7.79 23.50
N ALA A 77 -10.00 8.67 23.15
CA ALA A 77 -10.99 9.24 24.06
C ALA A 77 -12.25 9.69 23.30
N ARG A 78 -13.33 10.01 24.04
CA ARG A 78 -14.56 10.56 23.46
C ARG A 78 -14.50 12.05 23.12
N THR A 79 -13.51 12.77 23.65
CA THR A 79 -13.30 14.19 23.34
C THR A 79 -11.80 14.51 23.20
N PRO A 80 -11.42 15.59 22.49
CA PRO A 80 -10.04 16.03 22.41
C PRO A 80 -9.43 16.34 23.79
N GLU A 81 -10.19 16.90 24.72
CA GLU A 81 -9.76 17.20 26.09
C GLU A 81 -9.44 15.93 26.86
N ALA A 82 -10.30 14.92 26.75
CA ALA A 82 -10.10 13.63 27.40
C ALA A 82 -8.91 12.88 26.80
N LEU A 83 -8.63 13.03 25.50
CA LEU A 83 -7.43 12.48 24.85
C LEU A 83 -6.15 13.13 25.40
N ARG A 84 -6.15 14.46 25.54
CA ARG A 84 -5.05 15.21 26.17
C ARG A 84 -4.83 14.77 27.62
N ALA A 85 -5.90 14.63 28.39
CA ALA A 85 -5.84 14.14 29.77
C ALA A 85 -5.32 12.70 29.86
N GLN A 86 -5.69 11.83 28.92
CA GLN A 86 -5.19 10.46 28.84
C GLN A 86 -3.68 10.43 28.57
N ALA A 87 -3.19 11.29 27.68
CA ALA A 87 -1.76 11.43 27.43
C ALA A 87 -1.00 11.88 28.70
N GLY A 88 -1.55 12.85 29.44
CA GLY A 88 -0.99 13.30 30.72
C GLY A 88 -0.90 12.19 31.75
N ARG A 89 -1.99 11.41 31.94
CA ARG A 89 -2.00 10.24 32.85
C ARG A 89 -0.95 9.21 32.46
N LEU A 90 -0.76 8.96 31.17
CA LEU A 90 0.23 8.01 30.69
C LEU A 90 1.66 8.50 30.95
N VAL A 91 1.93 9.81 30.79
CA VAL A 91 3.22 10.40 31.21
C VAL A 91 3.45 10.18 32.70
N SER A 92 2.47 10.49 33.55
CA SER A 92 2.60 10.28 35.01
C SER A 92 2.83 8.81 35.37
N ARG A 93 2.18 7.86 34.69
CA ARG A 93 2.40 6.42 34.91
C ARG A 93 3.82 6.00 34.51
N LEU A 94 4.33 6.50 33.39
CA LEU A 94 5.71 6.25 32.97
C LEU A 94 6.74 6.95 33.88
N ASP A 95 6.40 8.08 34.51
CA ASP A 95 7.34 8.72 35.43
C ASP A 95 7.36 8.02 36.80
N ALA A 96 6.22 7.45 37.24
CA ALA A 96 6.09 6.77 38.53
C ALA A 96 6.73 5.37 38.59
N ASP A 97 6.89 4.71 37.44
CA ASP A 97 7.34 3.31 37.38
C ASP A 97 8.38 3.14 36.25
N PRO A 98 9.67 3.40 36.54
CA PRO A 98 10.75 3.37 35.55
C PRO A 98 10.95 2.01 34.88
N ASP A 99 10.52 0.93 35.54
CA ASP A 99 10.69 -0.45 35.10
C ASP A 99 9.58 -0.90 34.13
N LEU A 100 8.56 -0.08 33.89
CA LEU A 100 7.57 -0.36 32.85
C LEU A 100 8.21 -0.38 31.47
N GLU A 101 8.16 -1.56 30.85
CA GLU A 101 8.59 -1.76 29.48
C GLU A 101 7.54 -1.22 28.50
N LEU A 102 8.00 -0.42 27.51
CA LEU A 102 7.11 0.19 26.52
C LEU A 102 6.28 -0.83 25.70
N PRO A 103 6.81 -2.02 25.34
CA PRO A 103 6.01 -3.04 24.67
C PRO A 103 4.80 -3.50 25.47
N ASP A 104 4.91 -3.66 26.79
CA ASP A 104 3.80 -4.12 27.63
C ASP A 104 2.73 -3.03 27.78
N VAL A 105 3.18 -1.77 27.84
CA VAL A 105 2.29 -0.60 27.78
C VAL A 105 1.56 -0.55 26.44
N ALA A 106 2.27 -0.73 25.31
CA ALA A 106 1.68 -0.74 23.98
C ALA A 106 0.66 -1.88 23.83
N TYR A 107 1.02 -3.11 24.23
CA TYR A 107 0.15 -4.27 24.23
C TYR A 107 -1.12 -4.00 25.05
N SER A 108 -0.97 -3.50 26.28
CA SER A 108 -2.11 -3.19 27.17
C SER A 108 -3.04 -2.12 26.58
N LEU A 109 -2.49 -1.13 25.87
CA LEU A 109 -3.25 -0.10 25.18
C LEU A 109 -3.98 -0.64 23.94
N ALA A 110 -3.38 -1.59 23.23
CA ALA A 110 -3.95 -2.18 22.03
C ALA A 110 -5.04 -3.23 22.31
N THR A 111 -4.83 -4.10 23.29
CA THR A 111 -5.72 -5.24 23.56
C THR A 111 -6.67 -5.01 24.72
N GLY A 112 -6.31 -4.12 25.66
CA GLY A 112 -7.04 -3.91 26.91
C GLY A 112 -7.85 -2.61 26.97
N ARG A 113 -7.97 -1.85 25.88
CA ARG A 113 -8.70 -0.55 25.86
C ARG A 113 -9.61 -0.45 24.65
N ALA A 114 -10.78 0.17 24.85
CA ALA A 114 -11.72 0.43 23.76
C ALA A 114 -11.16 1.51 22.81
N PRO A 115 -11.26 1.33 21.48
CA PRO A 115 -10.79 2.30 20.49
C PRO A 115 -11.84 3.39 20.21
N LEU A 116 -11.84 4.45 21.00
CA LEU A 116 -12.79 5.58 20.93
C LEU A 116 -12.53 6.51 19.74
N GLU A 117 -13.37 7.55 19.58
CA GLU A 117 -13.50 8.36 18.37
C GLU A 117 -12.33 9.33 18.13
N HIS A 118 -11.78 9.92 19.19
CA HIS A 118 -10.61 10.79 19.09
C HIS A 118 -9.36 9.97 19.37
N ARG A 119 -8.53 9.75 18.34
CA ARG A 119 -7.38 8.85 18.42
C ARG A 119 -6.05 9.61 18.25
N ALA A 120 -5.02 9.11 18.92
CA ALA A 120 -3.63 9.48 18.70
C ALA A 120 -2.74 8.24 18.77
N VAL A 121 -1.66 8.23 18.01
CA VAL A 121 -0.65 7.17 18.03
C VAL A 121 0.73 7.79 18.22
N VAL A 122 1.51 7.24 19.15
CA VAL A 122 2.91 7.61 19.35
C VAL A 122 3.82 6.49 18.84
N LEU A 123 4.62 6.77 17.81
CA LEU A 123 5.59 5.84 17.22
C LEU A 123 7.02 6.18 17.67
N GLY A 124 7.29 6.10 18.98
CA GLY A 124 8.57 6.50 19.57
C GLY A 124 9.54 5.33 19.78
N ARG A 125 10.82 5.53 19.49
CA ARG A 125 11.90 4.63 19.94
C ARG A 125 12.37 5.06 21.33
N GLY A 126 12.13 4.21 22.33
CA GLY A 126 12.59 4.41 23.69
C GLY A 126 11.79 5.44 24.50
N ARG A 127 11.92 5.33 25.83
CA ARG A 127 11.08 6.04 26.81
C ARG A 127 11.10 7.55 26.66
N ALA A 128 12.27 8.14 26.46
CA ALA A 128 12.41 9.59 26.35
C ALA A 128 11.67 10.17 25.12
N ALA A 129 11.73 9.51 23.96
CA ALA A 129 11.05 9.97 22.76
C ALA A 129 9.52 9.82 22.87
N VAL A 130 9.07 8.71 23.46
CA VAL A 130 7.66 8.47 23.77
C VAL A 130 7.13 9.53 24.74
N ARG A 131 7.85 9.78 25.85
CA ARG A 131 7.49 10.79 26.85
C ARG A 131 7.36 12.19 26.25
N ARG A 132 8.30 12.61 25.38
CA ARG A 132 8.22 13.91 24.69
C ARG A 132 6.95 14.02 23.82
N SER A 133 6.64 12.98 23.07
CA SER A 133 5.47 12.96 22.18
C SER A 133 4.15 12.96 22.97
N LEU A 134 4.06 12.18 24.05
CA LEU A 134 2.91 12.18 24.96
C LEU A 134 2.74 13.52 25.69
N THR A 135 3.84 14.14 26.11
CA THR A 135 3.80 15.47 26.75
C THR A 135 3.31 16.52 25.77
N ALA A 136 3.76 16.48 24.51
CA ALA A 136 3.24 17.38 23.47
C ALA A 136 1.73 17.17 23.26
N LEU A 137 1.28 15.92 23.13
CA LEU A 137 -0.13 15.57 23.02
C LEU A 137 -0.93 16.13 24.21
N ALA A 138 -0.47 15.94 25.44
CA ALA A 138 -1.14 16.44 26.64
C ALA A 138 -1.34 17.97 26.63
N HIS A 139 -0.43 18.71 26.00
CA HIS A 139 -0.51 20.17 25.87
C HIS A 139 -1.19 20.63 24.56
N GLY A 140 -1.77 19.71 23.78
CA GLY A 140 -2.38 20.03 22.48
C GLY A 140 -1.37 20.50 21.42
N ARG A 141 -0.11 20.08 21.53
CA ARG A 141 0.98 20.39 20.59
C ARG A 141 1.38 19.15 19.80
N SER A 142 1.97 19.36 18.63
CA SER A 142 2.61 18.29 17.86
C SER A 142 4.11 18.27 18.14
N ALA A 143 4.67 17.09 18.41
CA ALA A 143 6.12 16.89 18.52
C ALA A 143 6.51 15.43 18.25
N GLY A 144 7.74 15.24 17.76
CA GLY A 144 8.30 13.91 17.56
C GLY A 144 7.51 13.09 16.55
N ARG A 145 7.22 11.83 16.89
CA ARG A 145 6.47 10.87 16.06
C ARG A 145 5.06 10.67 16.60
N LEU A 146 4.41 11.79 16.92
CA LEU A 146 3.00 11.84 17.29
C LEU A 146 2.15 11.97 16.03
N LEU A 147 1.21 11.04 15.87
CA LEU A 147 0.17 11.09 14.85
C LEU A 147 -1.17 11.34 15.54
N THR A 148 -1.92 12.31 15.04
CA THR A 148 -3.26 12.66 15.54
C THR A 148 -4.25 12.68 14.39
N GLY A 149 -5.43 12.11 14.60
CA GLY A 149 -6.55 12.17 13.67
C GLY A 149 -7.65 13.11 14.16
N GLY A 150 -8.53 13.52 13.25
CA GLY A 150 -9.85 14.02 13.62
C GLY A 150 -10.73 12.90 14.21
N PRO A 151 -11.98 13.20 14.61
CA PRO A 151 -12.91 12.16 15.02
C PRO A 151 -13.06 11.13 13.90
N VAL A 152 -13.00 9.84 14.27
CA VAL A 152 -13.21 8.73 13.35
C VAL A 152 -14.55 8.90 12.61
N ARG A 153 -14.51 8.73 11.29
CA ARG A 153 -15.71 8.76 10.44
C ARG A 153 -15.90 7.39 9.80
N PRO A 154 -17.12 6.84 9.77
CA PRO A 154 -17.39 5.62 9.03
C PRO A 154 -17.18 5.84 7.53
N GLY A 155 -16.78 4.78 6.83
CA GLY A 155 -16.68 4.76 5.39
C GLY A 155 -15.87 3.58 4.90
N ARG A 156 -15.96 3.31 3.60
CA ARG A 156 -15.25 2.19 2.97
C ARG A 156 -13.76 2.49 2.84
N THR A 157 -12.97 1.42 2.86
CA THR A 157 -11.52 1.45 2.62
C THR A 157 -11.23 0.93 1.22
N ALA A 158 -10.58 1.73 0.40
CA ALA A 158 -10.13 1.34 -0.93
C ALA A 158 -8.62 1.07 -0.93
N PHE A 159 -8.17 -0.01 -1.56
CA PHE A 159 -6.74 -0.24 -1.82
C PHE A 159 -6.43 0.15 -3.27
N LEU A 160 -5.32 0.85 -3.44
CA LEU A 160 -4.84 1.38 -4.71
C LEU A 160 -3.52 0.70 -5.08
N PHE A 161 -3.41 0.24 -6.33
CA PHE A 161 -2.22 -0.43 -6.87
C PHE A 161 -1.60 0.45 -7.97
N PRO A 162 -0.39 1.01 -7.77
CA PRO A 162 0.23 1.89 -8.74
C PRO A 162 0.62 1.19 -10.04
N GLY A 163 0.88 2.00 -11.06
CA GLY A 163 1.37 1.53 -12.35
C GLY A 163 2.89 1.72 -12.50
N GLN A 164 3.36 1.43 -13.71
CA GLN A 164 4.73 1.71 -14.14
C GLN A 164 5.07 3.21 -14.02
N GLY A 165 6.29 3.49 -13.62
CA GLY A 165 6.79 4.82 -13.24
C GLY A 165 6.87 5.04 -11.73
N SER A 166 6.38 4.10 -10.92
CA SER A 166 6.49 4.11 -9.46
C SER A 166 7.61 3.23 -8.92
N GLN A 167 8.16 2.33 -9.75
CA GLN A 167 9.20 1.38 -9.34
C GLN A 167 10.45 2.09 -8.82
N ARG A 168 11.10 1.47 -7.82
CA ARG A 168 12.35 1.94 -7.24
C ARG A 168 13.24 0.74 -6.91
N ALA A 169 14.50 0.80 -7.34
CA ALA A 169 15.49 -0.20 -6.97
C ALA A 169 15.64 -0.29 -5.44
N GLY A 170 15.67 -1.51 -4.91
CA GLY A 170 15.72 -1.81 -3.49
C GLY A 170 14.42 -1.61 -2.73
N ALA A 171 13.29 -1.31 -3.39
CA ALA A 171 11.99 -1.29 -2.72
C ALA A 171 11.61 -2.71 -2.24
N GLY A 172 11.18 -2.81 -0.98
CA GLY A 172 10.87 -4.07 -0.30
C GLY A 172 12.08 -4.77 0.33
N ALA A 173 13.31 -4.29 0.12
CA ALA A 173 14.52 -4.97 0.62
C ALA A 173 14.67 -4.91 2.15
N GLU A 174 14.17 -3.86 2.80
CA GLU A 174 14.19 -3.79 4.27
C GLU A 174 13.11 -4.69 4.85
N LEU A 175 11.91 -4.69 4.26
CA LEU A 175 10.84 -5.59 4.68
C LEU A 175 11.21 -7.06 4.48
N TYR A 176 11.83 -7.40 3.35
CA TYR A 176 12.27 -8.77 3.07
C TYR A 176 13.27 -9.29 4.12
N ARG A 177 14.12 -8.40 4.67
CA ARG A 177 15.09 -8.76 5.70
C ARG A 177 14.46 -8.89 7.09
N ASP A 178 13.52 -8.00 7.40
CA ASP A 178 13.09 -7.75 8.78
C ASP A 178 11.67 -8.28 9.09
N ASP A 179 10.90 -8.68 8.08
CA ASP A 179 9.51 -9.14 8.20
C ASP A 179 9.27 -10.47 7.46
N PRO A 180 9.13 -11.60 8.17
CA PRO A 180 9.00 -12.92 7.55
C PRO A 180 7.71 -13.08 6.75
N VAL A 181 6.62 -12.41 7.13
CA VAL A 181 5.35 -12.49 6.39
C VAL A 181 5.50 -11.86 5.01
N PHE A 182 6.20 -10.73 4.94
CA PHE A 182 6.52 -10.10 3.67
C PHE A 182 7.51 -10.94 2.86
N ALA A 183 8.54 -11.50 3.50
CA ALA A 183 9.55 -12.32 2.84
C ALA A 183 8.94 -13.56 2.18
N ASP A 184 8.17 -14.35 2.94
CA ASP A 184 7.47 -15.54 2.44
C ASP A 184 6.54 -15.20 1.28
N ALA A 185 5.79 -14.11 1.41
CA ALA A 185 4.88 -13.64 0.36
C ALA A 185 5.62 -13.22 -0.91
N LEU A 186 6.77 -12.55 -0.79
CA LEU A 186 7.56 -12.15 -1.94
C LEU A 186 8.21 -13.36 -2.62
N ASP A 187 8.79 -14.28 -1.86
CA ASP A 187 9.44 -15.48 -2.40
C ASP A 187 8.46 -16.38 -3.16
N GLU A 188 7.21 -16.50 -2.71
CA GLU A 188 6.16 -17.23 -3.44
C GLU A 188 5.87 -16.58 -4.80
N VAL A 189 5.73 -15.25 -4.85
CA VAL A 189 5.45 -14.54 -6.10
C VAL A 189 6.63 -14.58 -7.05
N LEU A 190 7.86 -14.44 -6.52
CA LEU A 190 9.10 -14.59 -7.30
C LEU A 190 9.19 -15.98 -7.92
N THR A 191 8.88 -17.03 -7.15
CA THR A 191 8.84 -18.42 -7.64
C THR A 191 7.87 -18.58 -8.81
N GLY A 192 6.72 -17.88 -8.79
CA GLY A 192 5.76 -17.88 -9.88
C GLY A 192 6.19 -17.06 -11.11
N LEU A 193 6.97 -15.99 -10.93
CA LEU A 193 7.40 -15.09 -12.03
C LEU A 193 8.68 -15.54 -12.72
N ASP A 194 9.67 -16.04 -11.97
CA ASP A 194 11.00 -16.37 -12.49
C ASP A 194 10.99 -17.34 -13.69
N PRO A 195 10.10 -18.36 -13.78
CA PRO A 195 9.99 -19.21 -14.97
C PRO A 195 9.64 -18.47 -16.27
N HIS A 196 9.10 -17.25 -16.17
CA HIS A 196 8.69 -16.44 -17.31
C HIS A 196 9.70 -15.33 -17.68
N LEU A 197 10.83 -15.25 -16.98
CA LEU A 197 11.82 -14.17 -17.11
C LEU A 197 13.21 -14.71 -17.43
N ASP A 198 13.99 -13.93 -18.19
CA ASP A 198 15.36 -14.34 -18.57
C ASP A 198 16.35 -14.28 -17.39
N LEU A 199 16.02 -13.51 -16.35
CA LEU A 199 16.85 -13.30 -15.17
C LEU A 199 15.98 -13.40 -13.90
N PRO A 200 16.51 -13.92 -12.79
CA PRO A 200 15.81 -13.94 -11.51
C PRO A 200 15.38 -12.52 -11.11
N LEU A 201 14.10 -12.32 -10.84
CA LEU A 201 13.54 -11.00 -10.58
C LEU A 201 14.07 -10.40 -9.26
N ARG A 202 14.38 -11.25 -8.27
CA ARG A 202 14.97 -10.86 -6.99
C ARG A 202 16.29 -10.10 -7.16
N ASP A 203 17.13 -10.58 -8.08
CA ASP A 203 18.43 -9.98 -8.36
C ASP A 203 18.31 -8.57 -8.93
N ILE A 204 17.22 -8.29 -9.65
CA ILE A 204 16.91 -6.98 -10.24
C ILE A 204 16.28 -6.07 -9.18
N LEU A 205 15.29 -6.57 -8.43
CA LEU A 205 14.60 -5.83 -7.37
C LEU A 205 15.57 -5.29 -6.31
N PHE A 206 16.51 -6.12 -5.88
CA PHE A 206 17.45 -5.79 -4.80
C PHE A 206 18.83 -5.34 -5.30
N ALA A 207 18.96 -5.10 -6.61
CA ALA A 207 20.17 -4.51 -7.16
C ALA A 207 20.45 -3.13 -6.52
N GLY A 208 21.72 -2.87 -6.22
CA GLY A 208 22.15 -1.57 -5.70
C GLY A 208 21.81 -0.44 -6.69
N PRO A 209 21.27 0.70 -6.22
CA PRO A 209 20.96 1.83 -7.09
C PRO A 209 22.18 2.27 -7.92
N GLY A 210 21.98 2.56 -9.21
CA GLY A 210 23.05 2.99 -10.12
C GLY A 210 23.94 1.87 -10.65
N THR A 211 23.58 0.60 -10.42
CA THR A 211 24.24 -0.55 -11.07
C THR A 211 23.54 -0.91 -12.38
N PRO A 212 24.25 -1.49 -13.37
CA PRO A 212 23.63 -1.94 -14.63
C PRO A 212 22.46 -2.92 -14.42
N ARG A 213 22.50 -3.70 -13.34
CA ARG A 213 21.43 -4.62 -12.98
C ARG A 213 20.20 -3.89 -12.43
N ALA A 214 20.38 -2.80 -11.70
CA ALA A 214 19.28 -1.95 -11.26
C ALA A 214 18.62 -1.21 -12.44
N ASP A 215 19.38 -0.85 -13.46
CA ASP A 215 18.84 -0.19 -14.68
C ASP A 215 17.88 -1.12 -15.46
N LEU A 216 18.02 -2.44 -15.32
CA LEU A 216 17.06 -3.40 -15.88
C LEU A 216 15.65 -3.21 -15.31
N LEU A 217 15.50 -2.65 -14.10
CA LEU A 217 14.20 -2.37 -13.51
C LEU A 217 13.39 -1.35 -14.33
N ASP A 218 14.04 -0.54 -15.17
CA ASP A 218 13.38 0.40 -16.08
C ASP A 218 13.00 -0.24 -17.44
N ARG A 219 13.39 -1.49 -17.70
CA ARG A 219 12.88 -2.29 -18.82
C ARG A 219 11.51 -2.84 -18.49
N THR A 220 10.53 -2.60 -19.33
CA THR A 220 9.12 -2.94 -19.11
C THR A 220 8.92 -4.41 -18.77
N ARG A 221 9.73 -5.29 -19.39
CA ARG A 221 9.75 -6.73 -19.13
C ARG A 221 10.05 -7.11 -17.69
N TYR A 222 10.77 -6.28 -16.94
CA TYR A 222 11.07 -6.49 -15.52
C TYR A 222 10.28 -5.53 -14.63
N THR A 223 9.98 -4.31 -15.09
CA THR A 223 9.21 -3.33 -14.33
C THR A 223 7.84 -3.85 -13.92
N GLN A 224 7.10 -4.47 -14.84
CA GLN A 224 5.74 -4.93 -14.58
C GLN A 224 5.71 -6.12 -13.60
N PRO A 225 6.50 -7.19 -13.80
CA PRO A 225 6.68 -8.24 -12.80
C PRO A 225 7.14 -7.72 -11.43
N ALA A 226 8.11 -6.79 -11.40
CA ALA A 226 8.63 -6.22 -10.15
C ALA A 226 7.55 -5.50 -9.34
N LEU A 227 6.73 -4.69 -10.01
CA LEU A 227 5.60 -4.00 -9.36
C LEU A 227 4.58 -5.00 -8.86
N PHE A 228 4.15 -5.96 -9.69
CA PHE A 228 3.21 -7.00 -9.28
C PHE A 228 3.71 -7.80 -8.06
N ALA A 229 4.99 -8.18 -8.04
CA ALA A 229 5.60 -8.93 -6.94
C ALA A 229 5.59 -8.13 -5.63
N LEU A 230 6.07 -6.88 -5.67
CA LEU A 230 6.09 -6.00 -4.51
C LEU A 230 4.67 -5.72 -4.00
N GLU A 231 3.75 -5.38 -4.89
CA GLU A 231 2.38 -5.03 -4.56
C GLU A 231 1.61 -6.22 -3.96
N THR A 232 1.81 -7.42 -4.49
CA THR A 232 1.21 -8.65 -3.95
C THR A 232 1.75 -8.99 -2.56
N ALA A 233 3.06 -8.87 -2.35
CA ALA A 233 3.68 -9.09 -1.04
C ALA A 233 3.22 -8.06 0.00
N LEU A 234 3.15 -6.77 -0.39
CA LEU A 234 2.64 -5.69 0.45
C LEU A 234 1.15 -5.87 0.79
N PHE A 235 0.33 -6.31 -0.17
CA PHE A 235 -1.07 -6.64 0.06
C PHE A 235 -1.21 -7.74 1.12
N ARG A 236 -0.46 -8.83 0.99
CA ARG A 236 -0.46 -9.95 1.94
C ARG A 236 0.01 -9.51 3.34
N LEU A 237 1.05 -8.68 3.43
CA LEU A 237 1.51 -8.08 4.68
C LEU A 237 0.39 -7.27 5.36
N VAL A 238 -0.26 -6.37 4.62
CA VAL A 238 -1.35 -5.54 5.16
C VAL A 238 -2.54 -6.39 5.61
N ARG A 239 -2.87 -7.45 4.87
CA ARG A 239 -3.92 -8.41 5.23
C ARG A 239 -3.58 -9.21 6.49
N HIS A 240 -2.30 -9.53 6.72
CA HIS A 240 -1.83 -10.17 7.95
C HIS A 240 -2.10 -9.29 9.18
N TRP A 241 -1.93 -7.97 9.07
CA TRP A 241 -2.31 -7.00 10.10
C TRP A 241 -3.83 -6.77 10.24
N GLY A 242 -4.66 -7.63 9.64
CA GLY A 242 -6.12 -7.60 9.73
C GLY A 242 -6.80 -6.49 8.91
N VAL A 243 -6.03 -5.65 8.20
CA VAL A 243 -6.58 -4.55 7.40
C VAL A 243 -7.17 -5.11 6.10
N ARG A 244 -8.46 -4.89 5.87
CA ARG A 244 -9.18 -5.41 4.69
C ARG A 244 -9.72 -4.26 3.83
N PRO A 245 -9.60 -4.34 2.50
CA PRO A 245 -10.27 -3.40 1.60
C PRO A 245 -11.73 -3.81 1.36
N ASP A 246 -12.56 -2.81 1.14
CA ASP A 246 -13.92 -2.96 0.61
C ASP A 246 -13.96 -2.76 -0.92
N LEU A 247 -12.96 -2.08 -1.48
CA LEU A 247 -12.84 -1.70 -2.89
C LEU A 247 -11.38 -1.80 -3.33
N LEU A 248 -11.13 -2.22 -4.56
CA LEU A 248 -9.81 -2.17 -5.19
C LEU A 248 -9.83 -1.28 -6.43
N MET A 249 -8.68 -0.68 -6.71
CA MET A 249 -8.42 0.03 -7.95
C MET A 249 -6.93 -0.08 -8.28
N GLY A 250 -6.59 -0.40 -9.51
CA GLY A 250 -5.21 -0.39 -9.96
C GLY A 250 -5.01 0.54 -11.15
N HIS A 251 -3.83 1.16 -11.26
CA HIS A 251 -3.48 2.02 -12.38
C HIS A 251 -2.68 1.22 -13.41
N SER A 252 -3.29 0.97 -14.58
CA SER A 252 -2.71 0.14 -15.63
C SER A 252 -2.27 -1.23 -15.09
N ILE A 253 -0.96 -1.55 -15.05
CA ILE A 253 -0.46 -2.84 -14.54
C ILE A 253 -0.96 -3.14 -13.12
N GLY A 254 -1.16 -2.12 -12.28
CA GLY A 254 -1.72 -2.31 -10.93
C GLY A 254 -3.13 -2.92 -10.94
N GLU A 255 -3.90 -2.84 -12.04
CA GLU A 255 -5.23 -3.48 -12.13
C GLU A 255 -5.10 -5.01 -12.17
N LEU A 256 -3.98 -5.56 -12.68
CA LEU A 256 -3.68 -6.99 -12.59
C LEU A 256 -3.33 -7.41 -11.15
N ALA A 257 -2.60 -6.59 -10.40
CA ALA A 257 -2.39 -6.81 -8.96
C ALA A 257 -3.71 -6.75 -8.18
N ALA A 258 -4.58 -5.79 -8.50
CA ALA A 258 -5.93 -5.70 -7.93
C ALA A 258 -6.78 -6.93 -8.27
N ALA A 259 -6.73 -7.42 -9.51
CA ALA A 259 -7.45 -8.61 -9.94
C ALA A 259 -6.98 -9.87 -9.21
N HIS A 260 -5.67 -10.05 -9.06
CA HIS A 260 -5.11 -11.14 -8.24
C HIS A 260 -5.53 -11.01 -6.77
N ALA A 261 -5.43 -9.81 -6.19
CA ALA A 261 -5.84 -9.55 -4.80
C ALA A 261 -7.34 -9.78 -4.54
N ALA A 262 -8.19 -9.59 -5.56
CA ALA A 262 -9.60 -9.93 -5.52
C ALA A 262 -9.89 -11.42 -5.80
N GLY A 263 -8.87 -12.21 -6.17
CA GLY A 263 -9.01 -13.62 -6.51
C GLY A 263 -9.55 -13.89 -7.91
N VAL A 264 -9.50 -12.93 -8.84
CA VAL A 264 -9.92 -13.14 -10.25
C VAL A 264 -8.96 -14.08 -10.95
N LEU A 265 -7.66 -13.93 -10.68
CA LEU A 265 -6.59 -14.79 -11.17
C LEU A 265 -5.87 -15.38 -9.96
N ASP A 266 -5.60 -16.68 -9.99
CA ASP A 266 -4.68 -17.27 -9.02
C ASP A 266 -3.25 -16.77 -9.28
N LEU A 267 -2.32 -17.10 -8.38
CA LEU A 267 -0.96 -16.58 -8.49
C LEU A 267 -0.24 -17.04 -9.78
N PRO A 268 -0.26 -18.34 -10.16
CA PRO A 268 0.33 -18.79 -11.42
C PRO A 268 -0.21 -18.05 -12.66
N ASP A 269 -1.53 -17.94 -12.80
CA ASP A 269 -2.13 -17.30 -13.98
C ASP A 269 -1.87 -15.78 -14.00
N ALA A 270 -1.88 -15.13 -12.83
CA ALA A 270 -1.51 -13.71 -12.73
C ALA A 270 -0.04 -13.48 -13.11
N CYS A 271 0.88 -14.35 -12.64
CA CYS A 271 2.29 -14.30 -13.02
C CYS A 271 2.50 -14.47 -14.52
N ALA A 272 1.84 -15.45 -15.13
CA ALA A 272 1.90 -15.68 -16.58
C ALA A 272 1.41 -14.46 -17.37
N LEU A 273 0.27 -13.88 -16.99
CA LEU A 273 -0.30 -12.72 -17.68
C LEU A 273 0.57 -11.48 -17.54
N VAL A 274 1.06 -11.19 -16.33
CA VAL A 274 1.92 -10.03 -16.05
C VAL A 274 3.26 -10.14 -16.78
N ALA A 275 3.90 -11.32 -16.74
CA ALA A 275 5.16 -11.54 -17.42
C ALA A 275 5.01 -11.47 -18.95
N ALA A 276 3.96 -12.07 -19.51
CA ALA A 276 3.65 -11.95 -20.94
C ALA A 276 3.41 -10.50 -21.34
N ARG A 277 2.61 -9.74 -20.56
CA ARG A 277 2.35 -8.32 -20.81
C ARG A 277 3.64 -7.51 -20.80
N GLY A 278 4.48 -7.69 -19.77
CA GLY A 278 5.75 -7.00 -19.65
C GLY A 278 6.69 -7.29 -20.83
N ARG A 279 6.85 -8.58 -21.18
CA ARG A 279 7.71 -9.02 -22.30
C ARG A 279 7.22 -8.46 -23.64
N LEU A 280 5.96 -8.70 -23.98
CA LEU A 280 5.39 -8.29 -25.26
C LEU A 280 5.42 -6.76 -25.43
N MET A 281 5.18 -6.00 -24.36
CA MET A 281 5.27 -4.53 -24.39
C MET A 281 6.72 -4.04 -24.56
N ASP A 282 7.71 -4.76 -24.03
CA ASP A 282 9.13 -4.43 -24.16
C ASP A 282 9.67 -4.74 -25.57
N GLU A 283 9.12 -5.76 -26.24
CA GLU A 283 9.48 -6.21 -27.59
C GLU A 283 8.88 -5.35 -28.71
N LEU A 284 7.90 -4.48 -28.41
CA LEU A 284 7.33 -3.56 -29.38
C LEU A 284 8.41 -2.64 -29.99
N PRO A 285 8.23 -2.19 -31.25
CA PRO A 285 9.16 -1.26 -31.87
C PRO A 285 9.34 0.03 -31.06
N GLU A 286 10.59 0.48 -30.96
CA GLU A 286 10.92 1.78 -30.40
C GLU A 286 10.37 2.94 -31.25
N GLY A 287 10.52 4.18 -30.77
CA GLY A 287 10.05 5.39 -31.46
C GLY A 287 8.70 5.93 -30.98
N GLY A 288 8.16 5.36 -29.89
CA GLY A 288 7.03 5.90 -29.15
C GLY A 288 7.45 6.95 -28.12
N ALA A 289 6.49 7.76 -27.66
CA ALA A 289 6.67 8.60 -26.49
C ALA A 289 5.37 8.72 -25.69
N MET A 290 5.52 8.95 -24.38
CA MET A 290 4.42 9.35 -23.51
C MET A 290 4.73 10.68 -22.82
N VAL A 291 3.76 11.61 -22.82
CA VAL A 291 3.92 12.94 -22.22
C VAL A 291 2.70 13.28 -21.38
N ALA A 292 2.92 13.57 -20.09
CA ALA A 292 1.90 14.15 -19.23
C ALA A 292 1.73 15.64 -19.56
N VAL A 293 0.49 16.09 -19.70
CA VAL A 293 0.09 17.44 -20.07
C VAL A 293 -0.91 17.96 -19.05
N GLU A 294 -0.69 19.20 -18.61
CA GLU A 294 -1.65 19.96 -17.80
C GLU A 294 -2.78 20.48 -18.69
N ALA A 295 -3.78 19.63 -18.91
CA ALA A 295 -4.97 19.93 -19.70
C ALA A 295 -6.13 19.01 -19.26
N THR A 296 -7.36 19.43 -19.55
CA THR A 296 -8.55 18.59 -19.46
C THR A 296 -8.56 17.55 -20.58
N GLU A 297 -9.31 16.46 -20.41
CA GLU A 297 -9.49 15.47 -21.47
C GLU A 297 -10.12 16.09 -22.73
N GLU A 298 -11.05 17.03 -22.55
CA GLU A 298 -11.74 17.69 -23.64
C GLU A 298 -10.81 18.58 -24.48
N GLU A 299 -9.98 19.40 -23.83
CA GLU A 299 -8.95 20.20 -24.52
C GLU A 299 -8.01 19.31 -25.34
N VAL A 300 -7.65 18.13 -24.81
CA VAL A 300 -6.79 17.18 -25.50
C VAL A 300 -7.50 16.50 -26.67
N ARG A 301 -8.77 16.08 -26.50
CA ARG A 301 -9.57 15.52 -27.60
C ARG A 301 -9.70 16.51 -28.75
N GLN A 302 -10.01 17.77 -28.45
CA GLN A 302 -10.10 18.81 -29.47
C GLN A 302 -8.75 19.00 -30.19
N ALA A 303 -7.64 19.06 -29.44
CA ALA A 303 -6.32 19.18 -30.05
C ALA A 303 -5.97 17.99 -30.98
N LEU A 304 -6.39 16.77 -30.64
CA LEU A 304 -6.21 15.59 -31.49
C LEU A 304 -7.06 15.65 -32.76
N LEU A 305 -8.29 16.19 -32.68
CA LEU A 305 -9.14 16.41 -33.85
C LEU A 305 -8.54 17.48 -34.78
N ASP A 306 -8.06 18.59 -34.21
CA ASP A 306 -7.45 19.69 -34.95
C ASP A 306 -6.15 19.23 -35.65
N ASP A 307 -5.32 18.43 -34.97
CA ASP A 307 -4.10 17.86 -35.56
C ASP A 307 -4.44 16.95 -36.75
N ARG A 308 -5.45 16.08 -36.63
CA ARG A 308 -5.90 15.23 -37.74
C ARG A 308 -6.48 16.03 -38.92
N ALA A 309 -7.19 17.12 -38.64
CA ALA A 309 -7.76 17.98 -39.69
C ALA A 309 -6.71 18.84 -40.41
N GLY A 310 -5.59 19.17 -39.75
CA GLY A 310 -4.47 19.95 -40.30
C GLY A 310 -3.53 19.16 -41.20
N HIS A 311 -3.59 17.83 -41.20
CA HIS A 311 -2.84 16.98 -42.14
C HIS A 311 -3.72 16.70 -43.36
N SER A 312 -3.39 17.33 -44.50
CA SER A 312 -3.99 16.98 -45.79
C SER A 312 -3.76 15.49 -46.06
N VAL A 313 -4.85 14.71 -46.08
CA VAL A 313 -4.84 13.35 -46.64
C VAL A 313 -4.29 13.48 -48.06
N PRO A 314 -3.15 12.87 -48.41
CA PRO A 314 -2.71 12.87 -49.80
C PRO A 314 -3.83 12.24 -50.63
N GLU A 315 -4.23 12.88 -51.73
CA GLU A 315 -5.31 12.44 -52.64
C GLU A 315 -5.14 11.00 -53.20
N ARG A 316 -4.07 10.29 -52.82
CA ARG A 316 -3.83 8.88 -53.14
C ARG A 316 -4.60 7.88 -52.26
N GLU A 317 -5.29 8.30 -51.21
CA GLU A 317 -6.04 7.39 -50.30
C GLU A 317 -7.55 7.30 -50.56
N ALA A 318 -8.08 7.99 -51.57
CA ALA A 318 -9.51 7.92 -51.94
C ALA A 318 -9.98 6.58 -52.55
N GLY A 319 -9.18 5.51 -52.44
CA GLY A 319 -9.45 4.21 -53.07
C GLY A 319 -9.00 2.98 -52.30
N ARG A 320 -8.87 3.04 -50.97
CA ARG A 320 -8.39 1.90 -50.17
C ARG A 320 -9.54 1.18 -49.43
N GLU A 321 -9.61 -0.14 -49.62
CA GLU A 321 -10.52 -1.06 -48.94
C GLU A 321 -10.30 -1.08 -47.40
N PRO A 322 -11.29 -1.53 -46.61
CA PRO A 322 -11.19 -1.61 -45.16
C PRO A 322 -10.21 -2.72 -44.75
N GLY A 323 -8.92 -2.35 -44.66
CA GLY A 323 -7.83 -3.25 -44.28
C GLY A 323 -6.42 -2.67 -44.42
N GLY A 324 -6.26 -1.37 -44.72
CA GLY A 324 -4.96 -0.71 -44.85
C GLY A 324 -4.38 -0.22 -43.52
N GLU A 325 -3.05 -0.24 -43.40
CA GLU A 325 -2.27 0.20 -42.22
C GLU A 325 -2.75 1.54 -41.63
N PRO A 326 -2.80 1.69 -40.29
CA PRO A 326 -3.17 2.95 -39.65
C PRO A 326 -2.25 4.09 -40.09
N GLY A 327 -2.84 5.22 -40.47
CA GLY A 327 -2.13 6.40 -40.93
C GLY A 327 -1.00 6.85 -40.00
N ARG A 328 0.10 7.27 -40.64
CA ARG A 328 1.33 7.81 -40.02
C ARG A 328 0.98 8.95 -39.04
N ASP A 329 1.58 8.95 -37.85
CA ASP A 329 1.44 9.93 -36.75
C ASP A 329 0.23 9.72 -35.79
N ALA A 330 -0.03 8.49 -35.36
CA ALA A 330 -1.09 8.21 -34.38
C ALA A 330 -0.71 8.64 -32.95
N VAL A 331 -1.54 9.50 -32.34
CA VAL A 331 -1.51 9.85 -30.91
C VAL A 331 -2.87 9.55 -30.27
N ASP A 332 -2.81 8.89 -29.12
CA ASP A 332 -3.95 8.53 -28.28
C ASP A 332 -3.83 9.15 -26.88
N ILE A 333 -4.95 9.18 -26.15
CA ILE A 333 -4.96 9.48 -24.73
C ILE A 333 -4.69 8.18 -23.97
N ALA A 334 -3.52 8.07 -23.35
CA ALA A 334 -3.16 6.90 -22.57
C ALA A 334 -3.78 6.89 -21.17
N ALA A 335 -3.90 8.06 -20.53
CA ALA A 335 -4.47 8.14 -19.19
C ALA A 335 -5.12 9.50 -18.91
N VAL A 336 -6.24 9.47 -18.19
CA VAL A 336 -6.88 10.64 -17.59
C VAL A 336 -6.68 10.53 -16.08
N ASN A 337 -5.58 11.13 -15.60
CA ASN A 337 -5.07 10.99 -14.23
C ASN A 337 -5.66 12.00 -13.25
N GLY A 338 -6.35 13.03 -13.75
CA GLY A 338 -6.98 14.06 -12.93
C GLY A 338 -7.69 15.10 -13.80
N PRO A 339 -8.41 16.07 -13.18
CA PRO A 339 -9.22 17.04 -13.91
C PRO A 339 -8.44 17.88 -14.94
N ALA A 340 -7.16 18.12 -14.67
CA ALA A 340 -6.22 18.82 -15.56
C ALA A 340 -4.91 18.05 -15.71
N SER A 341 -4.96 16.72 -15.75
CA SER A 341 -3.78 15.86 -15.85
C SER A 341 -4.06 14.69 -16.80
N VAL A 342 -3.59 14.81 -18.03
CA VAL A 342 -3.80 13.84 -19.11
C VAL A 342 -2.44 13.36 -19.64
N VAL A 343 -2.35 12.11 -20.07
CA VAL A 343 -1.14 11.55 -20.68
C VAL A 343 -1.41 11.24 -22.15
N LEU A 344 -0.63 11.86 -23.03
CA LEU A 344 -0.56 11.56 -24.46
C LEU A 344 0.39 10.39 -24.69
N SER A 345 0.06 9.51 -25.63
CA SER A 345 0.89 8.38 -26.03
C SER A 345 0.76 8.09 -27.51
N GLY A 346 1.88 7.83 -28.19
CA GLY A 346 1.91 7.55 -29.61
C GLY A 346 3.28 7.80 -30.23
N ASP A 347 3.30 8.16 -31.51
CA ASP A 347 4.51 8.46 -32.27
C ASP A 347 5.31 9.61 -31.63
N ALA A 348 6.61 9.42 -31.43
CA ALA A 348 7.40 10.35 -30.62
C ALA A 348 7.39 11.79 -31.16
N ASP A 349 7.40 11.97 -32.49
CA ASP A 349 7.34 13.29 -33.12
C ASP A 349 5.95 13.93 -32.94
N ALA A 350 4.88 13.19 -33.20
CA ALA A 350 3.50 13.67 -33.07
C ALA A 350 3.16 14.05 -31.62
N VAL A 351 3.51 13.20 -30.65
CA VAL A 351 3.36 13.50 -29.22
C VAL A 351 4.16 14.75 -28.83
N ARG A 352 5.39 14.92 -29.35
CA ARG A 352 6.21 16.11 -29.07
C ARG A 352 5.60 17.37 -29.65
N ARG A 353 5.04 17.33 -30.87
CA ARG A 353 4.35 18.48 -31.48
C ARG A 353 3.13 18.91 -30.66
N LEU A 354 2.24 17.97 -30.34
CA LEU A 354 1.03 18.24 -29.53
C LEU A 354 1.37 18.77 -28.14
N ALA A 355 2.30 18.13 -27.43
CA ALA A 355 2.77 18.63 -26.14
C ALA A 355 3.42 20.02 -26.25
N GLY A 356 4.17 20.28 -27.33
CA GLY A 356 4.75 21.59 -27.62
C GLY A 356 3.67 22.67 -27.79
N ALA A 357 2.56 22.35 -28.45
CA ALA A 357 1.43 23.26 -28.60
C ALA A 357 0.80 23.62 -27.24
N PHE A 358 0.60 22.67 -26.34
CA PHE A 358 0.15 22.96 -24.97
C PHE A 358 1.16 23.80 -24.19
N ARG A 359 2.46 23.51 -24.31
CA ARG A 359 3.52 24.30 -23.68
C ARG A 359 3.54 25.74 -24.16
N SER A 360 3.32 25.98 -25.46
CA SER A 360 3.23 27.34 -26.03
C SER A 360 2.06 28.15 -25.47
N ARG A 361 1.01 27.48 -24.97
CA ARG A 361 -0.13 28.07 -24.27
C ARG A 361 0.09 28.20 -22.76
N GLY A 362 1.32 28.03 -22.28
CA GLY A 362 1.70 28.15 -20.86
C GLY A 362 1.36 26.94 -19.99
N ARG A 363 0.93 25.81 -20.57
CA ARG A 363 0.63 24.59 -19.80
C ARG A 363 1.91 23.82 -19.44
N ARG A 364 1.96 23.20 -18.26
CA ARG A 364 3.07 22.30 -17.91
C ARG A 364 2.98 21.00 -18.72
N THR A 365 4.13 20.53 -19.17
CA THR A 365 4.26 19.23 -19.85
C THR A 365 5.48 18.48 -19.32
N ARG A 366 5.37 17.17 -19.09
CA ARG A 366 6.48 16.33 -18.62
C ARG A 366 6.55 15.05 -19.42
N ARG A 367 7.67 14.82 -20.10
CA ARG A 367 7.94 13.53 -20.77
C ARG A 367 8.11 12.45 -19.70
N LEU A 368 7.43 11.32 -19.91
CA LEU A 368 7.57 10.15 -19.04
C LEU A 368 8.81 9.36 -19.45
N LYS A 369 9.47 8.73 -18.47
CA LYS A 369 10.66 7.90 -18.70
C LYS A 369 10.24 6.51 -19.20
N VAL A 370 9.76 6.45 -20.42
CA VAL A 370 9.42 5.23 -21.15
C VAL A 370 9.86 5.39 -22.60
N SER A 371 10.38 4.31 -23.18
CA SER A 371 10.81 4.22 -24.59
C SER A 371 9.66 3.89 -25.56
N HIS A 372 8.54 3.43 -25.01
CA HIS A 372 7.39 2.92 -25.76
C HIS A 372 6.14 3.75 -25.48
N ALA A 373 5.16 3.64 -26.37
CA ALA A 373 3.89 4.35 -26.32
C ALA A 373 2.74 3.42 -25.92
N PHE A 374 2.64 3.13 -24.62
CA PHE A 374 1.60 2.26 -24.07
C PHE A 374 0.21 2.90 -24.14
N HIS A 375 -0.84 2.08 -24.16
CA HIS A 375 -2.24 2.54 -24.26
C HIS A 375 -2.48 3.39 -25.52
N SER A 376 -1.84 3.01 -26.62
CA SER A 376 -1.98 3.66 -27.93
C SER A 376 -1.92 2.63 -29.05
N ALA A 377 -2.15 3.06 -30.29
CA ALA A 377 -2.05 2.20 -31.49
C ALA A 377 -0.68 1.51 -31.63
N ARG A 378 0.36 2.08 -31.03
CA ARG A 378 1.69 1.44 -30.94
C ARG A 378 1.70 0.14 -30.15
N THR A 379 0.64 -0.17 -29.40
CA THR A 379 0.45 -1.42 -28.66
C THR A 379 -0.24 -2.50 -29.52
N ASP A 380 -0.78 -2.17 -30.69
CA ASP A 380 -1.61 -3.08 -31.49
C ASP A 380 -0.83 -4.35 -31.92
N GLY A 381 0.46 -4.20 -32.23
CA GLY A 381 1.30 -5.31 -32.70
C GLY A 381 1.54 -6.44 -31.70
N MET A 382 1.20 -6.26 -30.42
CA MET A 382 1.28 -7.32 -29.41
C MET A 382 -0.06 -7.94 -29.02
N LEU A 383 -1.19 -7.39 -29.49
CA LEU A 383 -2.50 -7.74 -28.93
C LEU A 383 -2.91 -9.18 -29.19
N ASP A 384 -2.60 -9.74 -30.35
CA ASP A 384 -2.93 -11.13 -30.68
C ASP A 384 -2.13 -12.12 -29.81
N ALA A 385 -0.82 -11.92 -29.69
CA ALA A 385 0.01 -12.73 -28.80
C ALA A 385 -0.38 -12.60 -27.32
N PHE A 386 -0.82 -11.40 -26.89
CA PHE A 386 -1.30 -11.20 -25.53
C PHE A 386 -2.67 -11.85 -25.30
N ARG A 387 -3.53 -11.84 -26.31
CA ARG A 387 -4.82 -12.54 -26.32
C ARG A 387 -4.65 -14.05 -26.17
N ASP A 388 -3.74 -14.65 -26.91
CA ASP A 388 -3.46 -16.09 -26.82
C ASP A 388 -3.11 -16.50 -25.39
N VAL A 389 -2.30 -15.70 -24.69
CA VAL A 389 -1.99 -15.92 -23.28
C VAL A 389 -3.24 -15.74 -22.44
N ALA A 390 -3.96 -14.62 -22.58
CA ALA A 390 -5.14 -14.32 -21.77
C ALA A 390 -6.26 -15.37 -21.91
N GLU A 391 -6.43 -15.99 -23.08
CA GLU A 391 -7.43 -17.03 -23.33
C GLU A 391 -7.03 -18.39 -22.74
N SER A 392 -5.74 -18.60 -22.43
CA SER A 392 -5.25 -19.83 -21.81
C SER A 392 -5.45 -19.90 -20.29
N LEU A 393 -5.81 -18.78 -19.65
CA LEU A 393 -5.88 -18.64 -18.19
C LEU A 393 -7.27 -18.97 -17.62
N THR A 394 -7.30 -19.28 -16.33
CA THR A 394 -8.53 -19.51 -15.58
C THR A 394 -8.94 -18.27 -14.80
N TYR A 395 -10.15 -17.78 -15.06
CA TYR A 395 -10.70 -16.62 -14.36
C TYR A 395 -11.84 -16.98 -13.40
N HIS A 396 -11.73 -16.48 -12.17
CA HIS A 396 -12.70 -16.65 -11.10
C HIS A 396 -13.48 -15.36 -10.83
N ALA A 397 -14.62 -15.50 -10.15
CA ALA A 397 -15.38 -14.33 -9.72
C ALA A 397 -14.63 -13.56 -8.63
N PRO A 398 -14.59 -12.21 -8.69
CA PRO A 398 -13.89 -11.41 -7.70
C PRO A 398 -14.57 -11.51 -6.32
N GLY A 399 -13.78 -11.75 -5.27
CA GLY A 399 -14.23 -11.67 -3.88
C GLY A 399 -14.21 -10.26 -3.30
N ILE A 400 -13.63 -9.29 -4.02
CA ILE A 400 -13.55 -7.88 -3.64
C ILE A 400 -13.90 -7.03 -4.88
N GLU A 401 -14.75 -6.02 -4.72
CA GLU A 401 -15.15 -5.14 -5.82
C GLU A 401 -13.96 -4.39 -6.41
N ILE A 402 -13.87 -4.35 -7.74
CA ILE A 402 -12.82 -3.62 -8.48
C ILE A 402 -13.46 -2.48 -9.26
N VAL A 403 -12.96 -1.27 -9.10
CA VAL A 403 -13.26 -0.15 -9.99
C VAL A 403 -12.24 -0.15 -11.13
N SER A 404 -12.70 -0.51 -12.33
CA SER A 404 -11.81 -0.73 -13.47
C SER A 404 -11.28 0.57 -14.04
N ASN A 405 -9.98 0.60 -14.32
CA ASN A 405 -9.34 1.72 -15.00
C ASN A 405 -9.56 1.68 -16.51
N LEU A 406 -10.09 0.60 -17.09
CA LEU A 406 -10.54 0.64 -18.49
C LEU A 406 -11.84 1.43 -18.66
N THR A 407 -12.77 1.29 -17.72
CA THR A 407 -14.14 1.82 -17.85
C THR A 407 -14.45 3.01 -16.93
N GLY A 408 -13.67 3.20 -15.87
CA GLY A 408 -13.93 4.22 -14.85
C GLY A 408 -15.11 3.90 -13.91
N ARG A 409 -15.68 2.70 -14.01
CA ARG A 409 -16.80 2.23 -13.17
C ARG A 409 -16.46 0.92 -12.46
N THR A 410 -17.30 0.53 -11.50
CA THR A 410 -17.24 -0.78 -10.86
C THR A 410 -17.41 -1.86 -11.93
N ALA A 411 -16.44 -2.77 -12.02
CA ALA A 411 -16.42 -3.84 -13.00
C ALA A 411 -17.35 -4.97 -12.58
N THR A 412 -18.00 -5.60 -13.55
CA THR A 412 -18.79 -6.80 -13.31
C THR A 412 -17.89 -8.04 -13.28
N ALA A 413 -18.34 -9.10 -12.61
CA ALA A 413 -17.63 -10.39 -12.62
C ALA A 413 -17.47 -10.96 -14.05
N ALA A 414 -18.45 -10.75 -14.93
CA ALA A 414 -18.37 -11.20 -16.32
C ALA A 414 -17.26 -10.48 -17.09
N GLU A 415 -17.09 -9.16 -16.87
CA GLU A 415 -16.02 -8.38 -17.49
C GLU A 415 -14.65 -8.85 -17.04
N LEU A 416 -14.43 -9.00 -15.73
CA LEU A 416 -13.11 -9.37 -15.18
C LEU A 416 -12.71 -10.81 -15.54
N ARG A 417 -13.68 -11.68 -15.85
CA ARG A 417 -13.47 -13.06 -16.30
C ARG A 417 -13.30 -13.22 -17.81
N SER A 418 -13.30 -12.13 -18.55
CA SER A 418 -13.17 -12.14 -20.00
C SER A 418 -11.73 -11.83 -20.41
N PRO A 419 -11.06 -12.70 -21.20
CA PRO A 419 -9.77 -12.37 -21.82
C PRO A 419 -9.81 -11.05 -22.60
N ASP A 420 -10.91 -10.77 -23.31
CA ASP A 420 -11.11 -9.52 -24.06
C ASP A 420 -10.99 -8.28 -23.18
N HIS A 421 -11.39 -8.36 -21.91
CA HIS A 421 -11.25 -7.24 -20.98
C HIS A 421 -9.78 -6.85 -20.84
N TRP A 422 -8.89 -7.84 -20.66
CA TRP A 422 -7.47 -7.62 -20.44
C TRP A 422 -6.75 -7.13 -21.70
N VAL A 423 -7.13 -7.65 -22.87
CA VAL A 423 -6.64 -7.18 -24.18
C VAL A 423 -7.05 -5.72 -24.42
N ARG A 424 -8.30 -5.35 -24.14
CA ARG A 424 -8.73 -3.94 -24.22
C ARG A 424 -8.06 -3.08 -23.15
N HIS A 425 -7.82 -3.60 -21.96
CA HIS A 425 -7.21 -2.88 -20.85
C HIS A 425 -5.75 -2.47 -21.14
N VAL A 426 -4.97 -3.29 -21.86
CA VAL A 426 -3.60 -2.91 -22.25
C VAL A 426 -3.55 -1.86 -23.37
N ARG A 427 -4.60 -1.78 -24.20
CA ARG A 427 -4.69 -0.86 -25.34
C ARG A 427 -5.43 0.46 -25.04
N GLY A 428 -6.42 0.40 -24.14
CA GLY A 428 -7.36 1.49 -23.89
C GLY A 428 -6.87 2.53 -22.89
N THR A 429 -7.53 3.70 -22.88
CA THR A 429 -7.22 4.78 -21.93
C THR A 429 -7.45 4.38 -20.48
N VAL A 430 -6.49 4.67 -19.60
CA VAL A 430 -6.61 4.55 -18.14
C VAL A 430 -7.48 5.67 -17.57
N ARG A 431 -8.71 5.33 -17.17
CA ARG A 431 -9.79 6.15 -16.59
C ARG A 431 -9.65 6.38 -15.08
N PHE A 432 -8.48 6.84 -14.64
CA PHE A 432 -8.18 7.00 -13.22
C PHE A 432 -9.04 8.09 -12.54
N LEU A 433 -9.31 9.21 -13.21
CA LEU A 433 -10.16 10.29 -12.67
C LEU A 433 -11.59 9.81 -12.40
N GLU A 434 -12.20 9.16 -13.38
CA GLU A 434 -13.54 8.57 -13.26
C GLU A 434 -13.56 7.51 -12.17
N GLY A 435 -12.52 6.67 -12.13
CA GLY A 435 -12.30 5.69 -11.08
C GLY A 435 -12.25 6.30 -9.67
N ALA A 436 -11.45 7.34 -9.47
CA ALA A 436 -11.34 8.06 -8.20
C ALA A 436 -12.69 8.62 -7.75
N ARG A 437 -13.44 9.22 -8.68
CA ARG A 437 -14.80 9.71 -8.43
C ARG A 437 -15.76 8.57 -8.10
N ARG A 438 -15.63 7.42 -8.74
CA ARG A 438 -16.45 6.24 -8.44
C ARG A 438 -16.16 5.72 -7.04
N LEU A 439 -14.89 5.57 -6.64
CA LEU A 439 -14.56 5.16 -5.26
C LEU A 439 -15.21 6.08 -4.22
N ARG A 440 -15.16 7.41 -4.42
CA ARG A 440 -15.87 8.37 -3.55
C ARG A 440 -17.38 8.17 -3.57
N ALA A 441 -17.98 7.97 -4.74
CA ALA A 441 -19.42 7.73 -4.89
C ALA A 441 -19.89 6.42 -4.22
N GLU A 442 -19.01 5.41 -4.16
CA GLU A 442 -19.22 4.15 -3.44
C GLU A 442 -19.06 4.27 -1.92
N GLY A 443 -18.76 5.46 -1.41
CA GLY A 443 -18.60 5.72 0.03
C GLY A 443 -17.20 5.44 0.57
N ALA A 444 -16.18 5.31 -0.30
CA ALA A 444 -14.80 5.25 0.16
C ALA A 444 -14.41 6.57 0.82
N THR A 445 -13.80 6.47 2.00
CA THR A 445 -13.24 7.63 2.70
C THR A 445 -11.77 7.44 3.02
N THR A 446 -11.26 6.21 3.00
CA THR A 446 -9.86 5.88 3.27
C THR A 446 -9.28 5.14 2.09
N TYR A 447 -8.09 5.55 1.66
CA TYR A 447 -7.44 5.03 0.46
C TYR A 447 -6.01 4.63 0.81
N LEU A 448 -5.70 3.35 0.75
CA LEU A 448 -4.36 2.82 1.02
C LEU A 448 -3.67 2.50 -0.30
N GLU A 449 -2.56 3.16 -0.60
CA GLU A 449 -1.74 2.80 -1.76
C GLU A 449 -0.77 1.68 -1.37
N ILE A 450 -0.93 0.53 -2.01
CA ILE A 450 -0.13 -0.68 -1.90
C ILE A 450 0.92 -0.60 -3.00
N GLY A 451 2.12 -0.14 -2.68
CA GLY A 451 3.19 -0.02 -3.67
C GLY A 451 4.46 0.63 -3.12
N PRO A 452 5.45 0.91 -3.98
CA PRO A 452 6.78 1.39 -3.58
C PRO A 452 6.81 2.82 -3.00
N GLY A 453 5.74 3.59 -3.16
CA GLY A 453 5.70 5.01 -2.79
C GLY A 453 4.27 5.56 -2.66
N GLY A 454 4.09 6.84 -3.02
CA GLY A 454 2.83 7.58 -2.80
C GLY A 454 2.31 8.34 -4.03
N VAL A 455 2.54 7.81 -5.24
CA VAL A 455 2.20 8.49 -6.49
C VAL A 455 0.68 8.56 -6.65
N LEU A 456 -0.03 7.45 -6.47
CA LEU A 456 -1.50 7.43 -6.59
C LEU A 456 -2.15 8.23 -5.47
N SER A 457 -1.57 8.25 -4.28
CA SER A 457 -2.02 9.03 -3.13
C SER A 457 -2.04 10.52 -3.45
N GLY A 458 -1.01 11.00 -4.17
CA GLY A 458 -0.95 12.37 -4.68
C GLY A 458 -1.96 12.63 -5.80
N MET A 459 -2.06 11.73 -6.78
CA MET A 459 -3.01 11.85 -7.88
C MET A 459 -4.47 11.84 -7.42
N LEU A 460 -4.81 10.94 -6.49
CA LEU A 460 -6.14 10.81 -5.93
C LEU A 460 -6.54 12.07 -5.15
N HIS A 461 -5.61 12.65 -4.40
CA HIS A 461 -5.86 13.92 -3.70
C HIS A 461 -6.30 15.03 -4.69
N ALA A 462 -5.63 15.13 -5.84
CA ALA A 462 -6.02 16.07 -6.90
C ALA A 462 -7.39 15.74 -7.54
N CYS A 463 -7.75 14.46 -7.65
CA CYS A 463 -9.05 14.03 -8.19
C CYS A 463 -10.22 14.29 -7.24
N LEU A 464 -9.98 14.20 -5.92
CA LEU A 464 -11.02 14.28 -4.89
C LEU A 464 -11.19 15.68 -4.30
N SER A 465 -10.23 16.57 -4.50
CA SER A 465 -10.33 17.96 -4.06
C SER A 465 -11.39 18.70 -4.87
N ASP A 466 -12.35 19.35 -4.19
CA ASP A 466 -13.31 20.23 -4.86
C ASP A 466 -12.60 21.52 -5.32
N PRO A 467 -13.01 22.13 -6.45
CA PRO A 467 -12.45 23.39 -6.95
C PRO A 467 -12.85 24.64 -6.11
N GLY A 468 -13.34 24.47 -4.88
CA GLY A 468 -13.75 25.56 -3.99
C GLY A 468 -12.63 26.06 -3.07
N PRO A 469 -12.79 27.26 -2.45
CA PRO A 469 -11.83 27.81 -1.51
C PRO A 469 -11.98 27.13 -0.15
N THR A 470 -11.45 25.91 -0.01
CA THR A 470 -11.33 25.26 1.30
C THR A 470 -9.96 25.54 1.94
N PRO A 471 -9.91 25.76 3.27
CA PRO A 471 -8.67 26.05 3.97
C PRO A 471 -7.65 24.91 3.83
N ALA A 472 -6.37 25.26 3.98
CA ALA A 472 -5.23 24.37 3.81
C ALA A 472 -5.45 22.99 4.48
N PRO A 473 -5.18 21.87 3.77
CA PRO A 473 -5.46 20.55 4.30
C PRO A 473 -4.58 20.24 5.50
N ALA A 474 -5.20 19.70 6.56
CA ALA A 474 -4.48 18.93 7.56
C ALA A 474 -3.77 17.74 6.88
N PRO A 475 -2.62 17.26 7.40
CA PRO A 475 -2.01 16.03 6.90
C PRO A 475 -3.06 14.90 6.87
N GLY A 476 -3.36 14.36 5.68
CA GLY A 476 -4.42 13.35 5.46
C GLY A 476 -5.74 13.86 4.85
N GLY A 477 -5.76 15.05 4.25
CA GLY A 477 -6.98 15.74 3.77
C GLY A 477 -7.91 14.99 2.80
N ALA A 478 -7.43 14.00 2.03
CA ALA A 478 -8.27 13.13 1.19
C ALA A 478 -8.33 11.67 1.68
N GLY A 479 -7.80 11.38 2.86
CA GLY A 479 -7.73 10.02 3.40
C GLY A 479 -6.78 9.07 2.70
N THR A 480 -5.86 9.61 1.90
CA THR A 480 -4.83 8.84 1.20
C THR A 480 -3.66 8.52 2.13
N VAL A 481 -3.29 7.25 2.16
CA VAL A 481 -2.21 6.69 2.97
C VAL A 481 -1.34 5.83 2.06
N PRO A 482 -0.13 6.26 1.70
CA PRO A 482 0.81 5.36 1.03
C PRO A 482 1.45 4.44 2.06
N LEU A 483 1.55 3.15 1.73
CA LEU A 483 2.13 2.15 2.61
C LEU A 483 3.64 2.35 2.76
N LEU A 484 4.34 2.52 1.63
CA LEU A 484 5.75 2.89 1.57
C LEU A 484 5.90 4.37 1.16
N ARG A 485 7.02 4.98 1.55
CA ARG A 485 7.35 6.36 1.19
C ARG A 485 8.83 6.53 0.99
N ASP A 486 9.19 7.34 0.00
CA ASP A 486 10.57 7.75 -0.20
C ASP A 486 11.12 8.48 1.03
N GLY A 487 12.42 8.26 1.31
CA GLY A 487 13.13 8.90 2.42
C GLY A 487 12.73 8.40 3.81
N ARG A 488 12.00 7.28 3.92
CA ARG A 488 11.66 6.62 5.19
C ARG A 488 11.94 5.13 5.11
N GLY A 489 12.55 4.57 6.16
CA GLY A 489 12.76 3.13 6.26
C GLY A 489 11.43 2.37 6.19
N GLU A 490 11.40 1.25 5.48
CA GLU A 490 10.18 0.57 5.06
C GLU A 490 9.39 0.01 6.26
N PRO A 491 10.01 -0.64 7.26
CA PRO A 491 9.29 -1.08 8.47
C PRO A 491 8.64 0.09 9.22
N GLU A 492 9.26 1.27 9.19
CA GLU A 492 8.70 2.47 9.80
C GLU A 492 7.58 3.08 8.96
N ALA A 493 7.68 3.01 7.62
CA ALA A 493 6.63 3.45 6.71
C ALA A 493 5.35 2.63 6.92
N VAL A 494 5.47 1.29 6.97
CA VAL A 494 4.35 0.37 7.24
C VAL A 494 3.68 0.70 8.57
N ARG A 495 4.43 0.84 9.67
CA ARG A 495 3.85 1.19 10.98
C ARG A 495 3.16 2.55 10.97
N THR A 496 3.72 3.52 10.26
CA THR A 496 3.08 4.83 10.08
C THR A 496 1.76 4.68 9.32
N ALA A 497 1.72 3.86 8.27
CA ALA A 497 0.52 3.62 7.48
C ALA A 497 -0.55 2.92 8.33
N LEU A 498 -0.22 1.83 9.03
CA LEU A 498 -1.13 1.13 9.96
C LEU A 498 -1.68 2.07 11.04
N ALA A 499 -0.82 2.90 11.64
CA ALA A 499 -1.26 3.92 12.60
C ALA A 499 -2.20 4.94 11.96
N SER A 500 -1.92 5.37 10.73
CA SER A 500 -2.78 6.31 9.99
C SER A 500 -4.15 5.70 9.68
N LEU A 501 -4.20 4.41 9.31
CA LEU A 501 -5.44 3.67 9.10
C LEU A 501 -6.24 3.53 10.42
N HIS A 502 -5.56 3.19 11.52
CA HIS A 502 -6.17 3.12 12.85
C HIS A 502 -6.79 4.46 13.28
N LEU A 503 -6.10 5.58 13.04
CA LEU A 503 -6.61 6.93 13.32
C LEU A 503 -7.89 7.25 12.53
N ARG A 504 -8.09 6.60 11.38
CA ARG A 504 -9.25 6.78 10.51
C ARG A 504 -10.38 5.80 10.79
N GLY A 505 -10.24 4.94 11.79
CA GLY A 505 -11.28 3.97 12.17
C GLY A 505 -11.09 2.58 11.56
N VAL A 506 -10.10 2.38 10.70
CA VAL A 506 -9.84 1.07 10.10
C VAL A 506 -9.30 0.13 11.17
N PRO A 507 -9.89 -1.07 11.35
CA PRO A 507 -9.37 -2.07 12.27
C PRO A 507 -7.97 -2.52 11.88
N VAL A 508 -7.10 -2.67 12.89
CA VAL A 508 -5.74 -3.22 12.77
C VAL A 508 -5.57 -4.22 13.90
N ASP A 509 -5.06 -5.40 13.61
CA ASP A 509 -4.77 -6.48 14.57
C ASP A 509 -3.32 -6.34 15.08
N TRP A 510 -3.14 -5.62 16.19
CA TRP A 510 -1.85 -5.07 16.65
C TRP A 510 -0.92 -6.02 17.40
#